data_AF-D4JFW7-F1
#
_entry.id   AF-D4JFW7-F1
#
_cell.length_a   1.000
_cell.length_b   1.000
_cell.length_c   1.000
_cell.angle_alpha   90.00
_cell.angle_beta   90.00
_cell.angle_gamma   90.00
#
_symmetry.space_group_name_H-M   'P 1'
#
loop_
_entity.id
_entity.type
_entity.pdbx_description
1 polymer ?
#
loop_
_entity_poly.entity_id
_entity_poly.type
_entity_poly.pdbx_seq_one_letter_code
_entity_poly.pdbx_strand_id
1 'polypeptide(L)'
;MKKYIILILAAVGVGAIVGTIESFFKILVNQANWYRAQFMPYIFLLIPFAGILILLAQSQLKEKNGMDVVFKAEKNENSSLSLKNACFVLVSCLISHFLWC
;
A
#
# COMPACT_ATOMS: atom_id res chain seq x y z
N MET A 1 4.02 -18.22 -30.54
CA MET A 1 3.08 -18.87 -29.61
C MET A 1 3.66 -19.14 -28.21
N LYS A 2 4.80 -19.84 -28.05
CA LYS A 2 5.43 -20.09 -26.72
C LYS A 2 5.62 -18.85 -25.84
N LYS A 3 6.05 -17.71 -26.40
CA LYS A 3 6.25 -16.45 -25.67
C LYS A 3 4.96 -15.91 -25.02
N TYR A 4 3.83 -16.01 -25.71
CA TYR A 4 2.54 -15.55 -25.19
C TYR A 4 2.03 -16.45 -24.07
N ILE A 5 2.25 -17.77 -24.17
CA ILE A 5 1.88 -18.72 -23.12
C ILE A 5 2.64 -18.41 -21.81
N ILE A 6 3.95 -18.11 -21.90
CA ILE A 6 4.76 -17.74 -20.73
C ILE A 6 4.26 -16.43 -20.10
N LEU A 7 3.92 -15.43 -20.90
CA LEU A 7 3.38 -14.16 -20.40
C LEU A 7 2.02 -14.34 -19.72
N ILE A 8 1.14 -15.17 -20.28
CA ILE A 8 -0.16 -15.49 -19.68
C ILE A 8 0.05 -16.19 -18.33
N LEU A 9 0.94 -17.18 -18.26
CA LEU A 9 1.22 -17.89 -17.02
C LEU A 9 1.80 -16.95 -15.94
N ALA A 10 2.70 -16.05 -16.34
CA ALA A 10 3.26 -15.03 -15.46
C ALA A 10 2.17 -14.06 -14.96
N ALA A 11 1.27 -13.60 -15.84
CA ALA A 11 0.17 -12.72 -15.46
C ALA A 11 -0.80 -13.39 -14.47
N VAL A 12 -1.14 -14.66 -14.69
CA VAL A 12 -1.97 -15.45 -13.75
C VAL A 12 -1.26 -15.59 -12.41
N GLY A 13 0.03 -15.91 -12.40
CA GLY A 13 0.82 -16.01 -11.17
C GLY A 13 0.87 -14.70 -10.39
N VAL A 14 1.14 -13.58 -11.06
CA VAL A 14 1.13 -12.25 -10.45
C VAL A 14 -0.26 -11.91 -9.90
N GLY A 15 -1.33 -12.19 -10.66
CA GLY A 15 -2.71 -11.97 -10.23
C GLY A 15 -3.07 -12.76 -8.97
N ALA A 16 -2.65 -14.02 -8.88
CA ALA A 16 -2.89 -14.86 -7.70
C ALA A 16 -2.15 -14.34 -6.46
N ILE A 17 -0.89 -13.91 -6.63
CA ILE A 17 -0.10 -13.34 -5.53
C ILE A 17 -0.73 -12.03 -5.05
N VAL A 18 -1.05 -11.11 -5.97
CA VAL A 18 -1.64 -9.81 -5.64
C VAL A 18 -3.01 -9.97 -4.98
N GLY A 19 -3.87 -10.85 -5.49
CA GLY A 19 -5.18 -11.12 -4.89
C GLY A 19 -5.09 -11.71 -3.47
N THR A 20 -4.09 -12.55 -3.21
CA THR A 20 -3.84 -13.09 -1.85
C THR A 20 -3.42 -11.97 -0.89
N ILE A 21 -2.50 -11.10 -1.32
CA ILE A 21 -2.05 -9.94 -0.55
C ILE A 21 -3.23 -9.00 -0.26
N GLU A 22 -4.06 -8.71 -1.26
CA GLU A 22 -5.25 -7.86 -1.12
C GLU A 22 -6.25 -8.43 -0.11
N SER A 23 -6.53 -9.73 -0.18
CA SER A 23 -7.43 -10.40 0.76
C SER A 23 -6.92 -10.33 2.20
N PHE A 24 -5.62 -10.61 2.40
CA PHE A 24 -4.98 -10.45 3.69
C PHE A 24 -5.03 -9.00 4.20
N PHE A 25 -4.78 -8.03 3.32
CA PHE A 25 -4.84 -6.62 3.66
C PHE A 25 -6.24 -6.18 4.10
N LYS A 26 -7.30 -6.67 3.44
CA LYS A 26 -8.70 -6.40 3.86
C LYS A 26 -8.99 -6.89 5.27
N ILE A 27 -8.48 -8.05 5.66
CA ILE A 27 -8.64 -8.58 7.03
C ILE A 27 -7.97 -7.64 8.03
N LEU A 28 -6.75 -7.19 7.75
CA LEU A 28 -6.03 -6.26 8.61
C LEU A 28 -6.75 -4.91 8.75
N VAL A 29 -7.24 -4.35 7.64
CA VAL A 29 -8.01 -3.10 7.65
C VAL A 29 -9.30 -3.24 8.45
N ASN A 30 -10.04 -4.35 8.29
CA ASN A 30 -11.25 -4.59 9.07
C ASN A 30 -10.95 -4.68 10.57
N GLN A 31 -9.87 -5.37 10.94
CA GLN A 31 -9.42 -5.45 12.32
C GLN A 31 -9.01 -4.07 12.86
N ALA A 32 -8.30 -3.26 12.06
CA ALA A 32 -7.91 -1.91 12.43
C ALA A 32 -9.13 -1.01 12.68
N ASN A 33 -10.15 -1.08 11.83
CA ASN A 33 -11.41 -0.36 12.01
C ASN A 33 -12.14 -0.81 13.28
N TRP A 34 -12.12 -2.11 13.59
CA TRP A 34 -12.72 -2.64 14.82
C TRP A 34 -12.04 -2.09 16.07
N TYR A 35 -10.69 -2.09 16.10
CA TYR A 35 -9.93 -1.47 17.18
C TYR A 35 -10.19 0.04 17.27
N ARG A 36 -10.27 0.74 16.14
CA ARG A 36 -10.61 2.17 16.12
C ARG A 36 -11.96 2.44 16.78
N ALA A 37 -12.98 1.65 16.44
CA ALA A 37 -14.31 1.79 17.02
C ALA A 37 -14.29 1.62 18.55
N GLN A 38 -13.43 0.75 19.06
CA GLN A 38 -13.29 0.49 20.50
C GLN A 38 -12.51 1.60 21.25
N PHE A 39 -11.52 2.23 20.61
CA PHE A 39 -10.60 3.19 21.25
C PHE A 39 -10.73 4.64 20.73
N MET A 40 -11.84 4.93 20.07
CA MET A 40 -12.07 6.17 19.31
C MET A 40 -11.66 7.49 20.00
N PRO A 41 -11.97 7.74 21.30
CA PRO A 41 -11.63 9.02 21.92
C PRO A 41 -10.12 9.24 22.13
N TYR A 42 -9.33 8.18 22.27
CA TYR A 42 -7.89 8.28 22.51
C TYR A 42 -7.06 8.30 21.22
N ILE A 43 -7.54 7.58 20.21
CA ILE A 43 -6.88 7.45 18.91
C ILE A 43 -6.85 8.77 18.14
N PHE A 44 -7.89 9.60 18.30
CA PHE A 44 -7.96 10.89 17.60
C PHE A 44 -6.79 11.83 17.94
N LEU A 45 -6.28 11.78 19.17
CA LEU A 45 -5.14 12.60 19.60
C LEU A 45 -3.82 12.19 18.93
N LEU A 46 -3.73 10.94 18.44
CA LEU A 46 -2.52 10.38 17.83
C LEU A 46 -2.43 10.64 16.32
N ILE A 47 -3.53 11.08 15.69
CA ILE A 47 -3.60 11.41 14.25
C ILE A 47 -2.46 12.34 13.80
N PRO A 48 -2.23 13.53 14.41
CA PRO A 48 -1.21 14.45 13.93
C PRO A 48 0.20 13.85 14.05
N PHE A 49 0.47 13.10 15.12
CA PHE A 49 1.76 12.43 15.32
C PHE A 49 2.01 11.35 14.27
N ALA A 50 1.00 10.55 13.96
CA ALA A 50 1.10 9.53 12.93
C ALA A 50 1.26 10.12 11.52
N GLY A 51 0.56 11.22 11.22
CA GLY A 51 0.74 11.94 9.95
C GLY A 51 2.18 12.43 9.78
N ILE A 52 2.78 13.00 10.83
CA ILE A 52 4.19 13.42 10.83
C ILE A 52 5.12 12.22 10.63
N LEU A 53 4.88 11.11 11.33
CA LEU A 53 5.65 9.87 11.18
C LEU A 53 5.62 9.33 9.75
N ILE A 54 4.44 9.31 9.11
CA ILE A 54 4.28 8.87 7.72
C ILE A 54 5.04 9.81 6.78
N LEU A 55 4.93 11.13 6.95
CA LEU A 55 5.64 12.11 6.12
C LEU A 55 7.16 12.01 6.28
N LEU A 56 7.65 11.81 7.50
CA LEU A 56 9.07 11.61 7.77
C LEU A 56 9.57 10.32 7.11
N ALA A 57 8.85 9.22 7.27
CA ALA A 57 9.19 7.95 6.63
C ALA A 57 9.19 8.08 5.09
N GLN A 58 8.19 8.76 4.53
CA GLN A 58 8.12 9.03 3.08
C GLN A 58 9.33 9.85 2.59
N SER A 59 9.73 10.87 3.35
CA SER A 59 10.90 11.71 3.05
C SER A 59 12.21 10.92 3.10
N GLN A 60 12.39 10.07 4.12
CA GLN A 60 13.58 9.22 4.26
C GLN A 60 13.70 8.18 3.14
N LEU A 61 12.56 7.63 2.70
CA LEU A 61 12.52 6.65 1.61
C LEU A 61 12.72 7.31 0.23
N LYS A 62 12.75 8.65 0.14
CA LYS A 62 12.77 9.43 -1.12
C LYS A 62 11.69 8.98 -2.09
N GLU A 63 10.56 8.49 -1.57
CA GLU A 63 9.50 7.91 -2.37
C GLU A 63 8.65 8.99 -3.04
N LYS A 64 8.45 8.84 -4.34
CA LYS A 64 7.54 9.69 -5.13
C LYS A 64 6.21 8.98 -5.34
N ASN A 65 5.14 9.74 -5.10
CA ASN A 65 3.75 9.63 -5.54
C ASN A 65 3.27 8.23 -5.95
N GLY A 66 2.67 7.50 -4.99
CA GLY A 66 2.19 6.12 -5.13
C GLY A 66 1.63 5.75 -6.51
N MET A 67 0.57 6.42 -6.97
CA MET A 67 -0.08 6.08 -8.24
C MET A 67 0.62 6.68 -9.48
N ASP A 68 1.24 7.86 -9.34
CA ASP A 68 1.98 8.48 -10.44
C ASP A 68 3.13 7.61 -10.92
N VAL A 69 3.78 6.84 -10.02
CA VAL A 69 4.85 5.90 -10.41
C VAL A 69 4.32 4.80 -11.32
N VAL A 70 3.08 4.35 -11.11
CA VAL A 70 2.45 3.33 -11.97
C VAL A 70 2.17 3.92 -13.35
N PHE A 71 1.59 5.13 -13.41
CA PHE A 71 1.33 5.81 -14.69
C PHE A 71 2.60 6.16 -15.45
N LYS A 72 3.67 6.53 -14.76
CA LYS A 72 4.98 6.77 -15.38
C LYS A 72 5.61 5.48 -15.92
N ALA A 73 5.46 4.38 -15.20
CA ALA A 73 5.98 3.08 -15.62
C ALA A 73 5.24 2.58 -16.88
N GLU A 74 3.92 2.82 -16.95
CA GLU A 74 3.11 2.54 -18.14
C GLU A 74 3.58 3.35 -19.36
N LYS A 75 3.90 4.64 -19.15
CA LYS A 75 4.40 5.55 -20.20
C LYS A 75 5.86 5.28 -20.61
N ASN A 76 6.51 4.24 -20.09
CA ASN A 76 7.94 3.96 -20.27
C ASN A 76 8.86 5.11 -19.82
N GLU A 77 8.37 6.00 -18.95
CA GLU A 77 9.25 6.91 -18.23
C GLU A 77 10.06 6.07 -17.23
N ASN A 78 11.33 6.41 -17.02
CA ASN A 78 12.24 5.69 -16.11
C ASN A 78 11.76 5.84 -14.64
N SER A 79 10.74 5.10 -14.27
CA SER A 79 10.18 5.02 -12.93
C SER A 79 10.35 3.60 -12.43
N SER A 80 11.32 3.41 -11.54
CA SER A 80 11.55 2.14 -10.89
C SER A 80 10.41 1.85 -9.90
N LEU A 81 9.57 0.88 -10.22
CA LEU A 81 8.64 0.29 -9.26
C LEU A 81 9.46 -0.47 -8.21
N SER A 82 9.47 0.05 -6.99
CA SER A 82 10.20 -0.53 -5.87
C SER A 82 9.23 -1.24 -4.93
N LEU A 83 9.62 -2.43 -4.46
CA LEU A 83 8.86 -3.21 -3.47
C LEU A 83 8.69 -2.45 -2.15
N LYS A 84 9.64 -1.56 -1.83
CA LYS A 84 9.57 -0.70 -0.64
C LYS A 84 8.35 0.21 -0.68
N ASN A 85 8.03 0.75 -1.86
CA ASN A 85 6.87 1.62 -2.07
C ASN A 85 5.56 0.86 -1.84
N ALA A 86 5.47 -0.38 -2.32
CA ALA A 86 4.30 -1.21 -2.08
C ALA A 86 4.11 -1.47 -0.58
N CYS A 87 5.19 -1.79 0.14
CA CYS A 87 5.13 -2.02 1.59
C CYS A 87 4.76 -0.74 2.35
N PHE A 88 5.37 0.40 2.00
CA PHE A 88 5.09 1.69 2.63
C PHE A 88 3.63 2.13 2.42
N VAL A 89 3.09 1.98 1.20
CA VAL A 89 1.68 2.29 0.90
C VAL A 89 0.72 1.40 1.70
N LEU A 90 1.00 0.10 1.81
CA LEU A 90 0.16 -0.80 2.60
C LEU A 90 0.16 -0.42 4.09
N VAL A 91 1.33 -0.19 4.68
CA VAL A 91 1.45 0.16 6.10
C VAL A 91 0.83 1.52 6.40
N SER A 92 1.10 2.54 5.57
CA SER A 92 0.53 3.88 5.74
C SER A 92 -1.00 3.88 5.59
N CYS A 93 -1.55 3.05 4.70
CA CYS A 93 -2.99 2.86 4.55
C CYS A 93 -3.60 2.19 5.79
N LEU A 94 -2.95 1.16 6.34
CA LEU A 94 -3.40 0.50 7.57
C LEU A 94 -3.40 1.45 8.77
N ILE A 95 -2.35 2.28 8.91
CA ILE A 95 -2.27 3.31 9.96
C ILE A 95 -3.40 4.34 9.79
N SER A 96 -3.70 4.74 8.55
CA SER A 96 -4.79 5.67 8.25
C SER A 96 -6.16 5.12 8.66
N HIS A 97 -6.41 3.83 8.39
CA HIS A 97 -7.63 3.13 8.83
C HIS A 97 -7.72 2.96 10.35
N PHE A 98 -6.60 2.65 10.99
CA PHE A 98 -6.56 2.56 12.44
C PHE A 98 -6.88 3.90 13.12
N LEU A 99 -6.45 5.02 12.53
CA LEU A 99 -6.51 6.33 13.17
C LEU A 99 -7.71 7.18 12.80
N TRP A 100 -8.14 7.15 11.54
CA TRP A 100 -9.10 8.13 11.00
C TRP A 100 -10.29 7.48 10.27
N CYS A 101 -10.04 6.47 9.42
CA CYS A 101 -11.03 5.95 8.47
C CYS A 101 -11.95 4.90 9.11
#